data_AF-D8TNG3-F1
#
_entry.id   AF-D8TNG3-F1
#
_cell.length_a   1.000
_cell.length_b   1.000
_cell.length_c   1.000
_cell.angle_alpha   90.00
_cell.angle_beta   90.00
_cell.angle_gamma   90.00
#
_symmetry.space_group_name_H-M   'P 1'
#
loop_
_entity.id
_entity.type
_entity.pdbx_description
1 polymer ?
#
loop_
_entity_poly.entity_id
_entity_poly.type
_entity_poly.pdbx_seq_one_letter_code
_entity_poly.pdbx_strand_id
1 'polypeptide(L)'
;MFSLPSSKTTVRQQATARSQGVGREVPTYRQAGHQAEDVGVATIAELEANQNTLGGTAQASDRSLEEMSQPALAAAYMDSLLADPVAAQTRLLGDFTKRNKAAVIYMCFERMEMIHRAIPAILSSEGLAEFDFFISQDGGAASIFENGTVSVPSDIQFAYIRHPANLCAGLHHHFVKAFAFDIMGYDILLIVEEDNIIHPQALQLLRRMAQLSVFEPEIGIVSLLDMDLSPFLDAERFAAGLIPVVGHMGHLWVFGLHRVKYELARGCLRDYYDVIKGHQYSAKQFPPLRETIQALMQAKGFPPTTALSQDRWFINSLAKFGFTKRYQTLFRFFEPIGSYGLHFRMDESRFYDMFGRGMYGGRIDPYAAFDVTKDPQNVEAIKTTVRERLTSLYDKYWDGRLPQNAVVNSTFYALIEGRLNGAGRVSHAWAMAQSANIVW
;
A
#
# COMPACT_ATOMS: atom_id res chain seq x y z
N MET A 1 61.94 -29.67 -10.57
CA MET A 1 62.75 -29.30 -11.77
C MET A 1 61.87 -28.46 -12.68
N PHE A 2 62.28 -27.20 -12.88
CA PHE A 2 61.87 -26.21 -13.90
C PHE A 2 60.38 -25.85 -14.05
N SER A 3 59.92 -24.61 -14.20
CA SER A 3 60.47 -23.24 -14.08
C SER A 3 59.31 -22.29 -14.38
N LEU A 4 59.19 -21.19 -13.63
CA LEU A 4 58.30 -20.05 -13.91
C LEU A 4 58.71 -19.31 -15.20
N PRO A 5 57.81 -18.47 -15.73
CA PRO A 5 58.08 -17.02 -15.81
C PRO A 5 56.88 -16.20 -15.27
N SER A 6 57.06 -15.27 -14.33
CA SER A 6 57.63 -13.90 -14.47
C SER A 6 56.67 -12.86 -15.08
N SER A 7 55.95 -12.17 -14.19
CA SER A 7 55.65 -10.72 -14.11
C SER A 7 55.37 -9.89 -15.37
N LYS A 8 54.28 -9.12 -15.34
CA LYS A 8 54.31 -7.67 -15.61
C LYS A 8 53.18 -6.92 -14.89
N THR A 9 53.62 -6.01 -14.03
CA THR A 9 52.89 -4.99 -13.28
C THR A 9 52.43 -3.88 -14.22
N THR A 10 51.26 -3.28 -14.00
CA THR A 10 51.00 -1.89 -14.42
C THR A 10 50.22 -1.17 -13.34
N VAL A 11 50.92 -0.23 -12.70
CA VAL A 11 50.44 0.80 -11.80
C VAL A 11 49.73 1.88 -12.62
N ARG A 12 48.56 2.35 -12.20
CA ARG A 12 48.07 3.67 -12.62
C ARG A 12 47.58 4.44 -11.39
N GLN A 13 48.25 5.56 -11.17
CA GLN A 13 48.05 6.52 -10.10
C GLN A 13 46.82 7.41 -10.31
N GLN A 14 46.44 8.00 -9.18
CA GLN A 14 45.37 8.95 -8.88
C GLN A 14 45.29 10.19 -9.78
N ALA A 15 44.10 10.78 -9.83
CA ALA A 15 43.92 12.22 -9.93
C ALA A 15 42.78 12.68 -9.01
N THR A 16 43.17 13.34 -7.92
CA THR A 16 42.36 14.17 -7.03
C THR A 16 42.21 15.56 -7.64
N ALA A 17 41.00 16.13 -7.62
CA ALA A 17 40.80 17.56 -7.81
C ALA A 17 39.77 18.08 -6.79
N ARG A 18 40.29 18.79 -5.79
CA ARG A 18 39.57 19.73 -4.93
C ARG A 18 39.44 21.06 -5.69
N SER A 19 38.29 21.72 -5.59
CA SER A 19 38.22 23.18 -5.74
C SER A 19 37.35 23.75 -4.63
N GLN A 20 37.97 24.61 -3.80
CA GLN A 20 37.32 25.41 -2.77
C GLN A 20 36.71 26.68 -3.37
N GLY A 21 35.53 27.00 -2.85
CA GLY A 21 34.81 28.27 -2.68
C GLY A 21 35.30 29.58 -3.29
N VAL A 22 34.32 30.38 -3.73
CA VAL A 22 34.24 31.83 -3.48
C VAL A 22 32.76 32.20 -3.35
N GLY A 23 32.39 32.84 -2.24
CA GLY A 23 31.08 33.44 -2.04
C GLY A 23 30.96 34.82 -2.67
N ARG A 24 29.73 35.28 -2.90
CA ARG A 24 29.31 36.70 -2.98
C ARG A 24 27.80 36.72 -3.14
N GLU A 25 27.10 37.21 -2.12
CA GLU A 25 26.59 38.58 -1.97
C GLU A 25 25.21 38.77 -2.60
N VAL A 26 24.29 39.03 -1.67
CA VAL A 26 22.91 39.48 -1.85
C VAL A 26 22.90 40.91 -2.41
N PRO A 27 21.94 41.26 -3.28
CA PRO A 27 21.45 42.63 -3.34
C PRO A 27 19.98 42.70 -2.92
N THR A 28 19.77 43.36 -1.79
CA THR A 28 18.53 44.07 -1.46
C THR A 28 18.49 45.36 -2.27
N TYR A 29 17.36 45.65 -2.92
CA TYR A 29 17.03 47.02 -3.34
C TYR A 29 15.54 47.32 -3.17
N ARG A 30 15.30 48.53 -2.67
CA ARG A 30 14.02 49.15 -2.28
C ARG A 30 13.18 49.63 -3.46
N GLN A 31 11.87 49.61 -3.21
CA GLN A 31 10.77 50.51 -3.62
C GLN A 31 11.05 51.73 -4.52
N ALA A 32 10.24 51.83 -5.58
CA ALA A 32 9.33 52.93 -5.97
C ALA A 32 8.45 52.35 -7.11
N GLY A 33 7.13 52.48 -7.23
CA GLY A 33 6.23 53.59 -6.93
C GLY A 33 5.78 54.24 -8.25
N HIS A 34 4.70 53.74 -8.90
CA HIS A 34 3.61 54.53 -9.49
C HIS A 34 2.70 53.74 -10.47
N GLN A 35 1.39 53.96 -10.26
CA GLN A 35 0.29 54.14 -11.21
C GLN A 35 -0.25 52.95 -12.04
N ALA A 36 -1.39 52.47 -11.53
CA ALA A 36 -2.66 52.18 -12.21
C ALA A 36 -2.70 52.31 -13.74
N GLU A 37 -3.14 51.24 -14.39
CA GLU A 37 -4.15 51.29 -15.45
C GLU A 37 -4.93 49.97 -15.52
N ASP A 38 -6.24 50.10 -15.69
CA ASP A 38 -7.27 49.07 -15.75
C ASP A 38 -6.99 47.99 -16.82
N VAL A 39 -7.06 46.72 -16.44
CA VAL A 39 -7.46 45.66 -17.37
C VAL A 39 -8.29 44.60 -16.63
N GLY A 40 -9.59 44.63 -16.89
CA GLY A 40 -10.42 43.43 -17.11
C GLY A 40 -10.59 42.45 -15.96
N VAL A 41 -11.69 42.60 -15.22
CA VAL A 41 -12.31 41.51 -14.45
C VAL A 41 -12.72 40.40 -15.42
N ALA A 42 -11.87 39.37 -15.55
CA ALA A 42 -12.25 38.12 -16.17
C ALA A 42 -13.18 37.37 -15.21
N THR A 43 -14.42 37.20 -15.64
CA THR A 43 -15.47 36.46 -14.95
C THR A 43 -15.05 35.02 -14.67
N ILE A 44 -15.43 34.53 -13.49
CA ILE A 44 -15.21 33.18 -12.93
C ILE A 44 -15.62 32.03 -13.90
N ALA A 45 -16.35 32.32 -14.98
CA ALA A 45 -16.76 31.37 -16.01
C ALA A 45 -15.64 30.88 -16.96
N GLU A 46 -14.50 31.57 -17.07
CA GLU A 46 -13.43 31.17 -18.02
C GLU A 46 -12.36 30.22 -17.41
N LEU A 47 -12.43 29.93 -16.11
CA LEU A 47 -11.56 28.95 -15.44
C LEU A 47 -12.14 27.51 -15.40
N GLU A 48 -13.36 27.31 -15.90
CA GLU A 48 -14.00 25.98 -15.95
C GLU A 48 -13.63 25.17 -17.21
N ALA A 49 -12.94 25.76 -18.19
CA ALA A 49 -12.71 25.14 -19.49
C ALA A 49 -11.46 24.23 -19.59
N ASN A 50 -10.75 23.94 -18.48
CA ASN A 50 -9.51 23.15 -18.51
C ASN A 50 -9.40 22.11 -17.38
N GLN A 51 -10.53 21.56 -16.93
CA GLN A 51 -10.53 20.52 -15.91
C GLN A 51 -10.29 19.13 -16.54
N ASN A 52 -9.23 18.47 -16.06
CA ASN A 52 -9.09 17.01 -16.11
C ASN A 52 -10.44 16.37 -15.80
N THR A 53 -10.85 15.45 -16.67
CA THR A 53 -12.19 14.89 -16.78
C THR A 53 -12.79 14.52 -15.42
N LEU A 54 -13.65 15.39 -14.87
CA LEU A 54 -14.53 15.02 -13.76
C LEU A 54 -15.49 13.97 -14.31
N GLY A 55 -15.27 12.72 -13.91
CA GLY A 55 -16.11 11.58 -14.27
C GLY A 55 -17.58 11.89 -13.98
N GLY A 56 -18.46 11.47 -14.91
CA GLY A 56 -19.88 11.75 -14.84
C GLY A 56 -20.48 11.27 -13.51
N THR A 57 -21.24 12.14 -12.86
CA THR A 57 -22.22 11.68 -11.88
C THR A 57 -23.18 10.75 -12.63
N ALA A 58 -23.26 9.49 -12.22
CA ALA A 58 -24.26 8.58 -12.76
C ALA A 58 -25.65 9.08 -12.34
N GLN A 59 -26.22 10.04 -13.08
CA GLN A 59 -27.63 10.38 -13.01
C GLN A 59 -28.41 9.27 -13.73
N ALA A 60 -28.57 8.14 -13.05
CA ALA A 60 -29.58 7.16 -13.42
C ALA A 60 -30.94 7.78 -13.10
N SER A 61 -31.63 8.25 -14.15
CA SER A 61 -33.05 8.57 -14.07
C SER A 61 -33.87 7.28 -14.18
N ASP A 62 -33.80 6.45 -13.16
CA ASP A 62 -34.65 5.27 -13.02
C ASP A 62 -35.46 5.37 -11.72
N ARG A 63 -36.73 5.78 -11.84
CA ARG A 63 -37.71 5.85 -10.74
C ARG A 63 -37.92 4.51 -10.01
N SER A 64 -37.38 3.40 -10.53
CA SER A 64 -37.41 2.07 -9.90
C SER A 64 -36.38 1.88 -8.77
N LEU A 65 -35.41 2.79 -8.62
CA LEU A 65 -34.32 2.67 -7.64
C LEU A 65 -34.64 3.35 -6.29
N GLU A 66 -35.66 4.21 -6.21
CA GLU A 66 -35.98 5.00 -5.00
C GLU A 66 -36.55 4.15 -3.85
N GLU A 67 -37.03 2.93 -4.12
CA GLU A 67 -37.60 2.02 -3.10
C GLU A 67 -36.62 0.92 -2.64
N MET A 68 -35.42 0.83 -3.21
CA MET A 68 -34.48 -0.24 -2.89
C MET A 68 -33.70 0.04 -1.59
N SER A 69 -33.50 -1.01 -0.79
CA SER A 69 -32.55 -0.93 0.33
C SER A 69 -31.13 -0.70 -0.20
N GLN A 70 -30.28 -0.01 0.58
CA GLN A 70 -28.90 0.29 0.18
C GLN A 70 -28.10 -0.96 -0.30
N PRO A 71 -28.16 -2.12 0.38
CA PRO A 71 -27.48 -3.33 -0.11
C PRO A 71 -28.01 -3.84 -1.45
N ALA A 72 -29.33 -3.73 -1.70
CA ALA A 72 -29.92 -4.14 -2.95
C ALA A 72 -29.53 -3.20 -4.09
N LEU A 73 -29.49 -1.89 -3.83
CA LEU A 73 -29.01 -0.88 -4.78
C LEU A 73 -27.53 -1.14 -5.14
N ALA A 74 -26.67 -1.38 -4.15
CA ALA A 74 -25.27 -1.71 -4.35
C ALA A 74 -25.09 -2.97 -5.22
N ALA A 75 -25.89 -4.02 -4.95
CA ALA A 75 -25.86 -5.26 -5.74
C ALA A 75 -26.28 -5.03 -7.20
N ALA A 76 -27.41 -4.35 -7.43
CA ALA A 76 -27.90 -4.07 -8.78
C ALA A 76 -26.92 -3.19 -9.57
N TYR A 77 -26.36 -2.17 -8.92
CA TYR A 77 -25.32 -1.33 -9.50
C TYR A 77 -24.09 -2.15 -9.91
N MET A 78 -23.56 -2.97 -9.00
CA MET A 78 -22.40 -3.82 -9.27
C MET A 78 -22.66 -4.85 -10.37
N ASP A 79 -23.80 -5.54 -10.34
CA ASP A 79 -24.17 -6.50 -11.38
C ASP A 79 -24.30 -5.81 -12.75
N SER A 80 -24.83 -4.58 -12.81
CA SER A 80 -24.91 -3.82 -14.06
C SER A 80 -23.54 -3.47 -14.64
N LEU A 81 -22.55 -3.13 -13.80
CA LEU A 81 -21.19 -2.83 -14.26
C LEU A 81 -20.45 -4.08 -14.74
N LEU A 82 -20.66 -5.21 -14.08
CA LEU A 82 -19.96 -6.46 -14.39
C LEU A 82 -20.57 -7.20 -15.60
N ALA A 83 -21.80 -6.89 -15.98
CA ALA A 83 -22.48 -7.50 -17.12
C ALA A 83 -21.94 -7.00 -18.48
N ASP A 84 -21.55 -5.74 -18.57
CA ASP A 84 -21.01 -5.13 -19.79
C ASP A 84 -19.80 -4.25 -19.46
N PRO A 85 -18.58 -4.80 -19.55
CA PRO A 85 -17.35 -4.07 -19.24
C PRO A 85 -17.13 -2.83 -20.13
N VAL A 86 -17.58 -2.85 -21.39
CA VAL A 86 -17.40 -1.72 -22.32
C VAL A 86 -18.33 -0.58 -21.92
N ALA A 87 -19.62 -0.87 -21.69
CA ALA A 87 -20.56 0.13 -21.19
C ALA A 87 -20.17 0.66 -19.81
N ALA A 88 -19.65 -0.21 -18.93
CA ALA A 88 -19.15 0.18 -17.62
C ALA A 88 -17.97 1.16 -17.72
N GLN A 89 -17.03 0.92 -18.65
CA GLN A 89 -15.92 1.83 -18.89
C GLN A 89 -16.44 3.23 -19.27
N THR A 90 -17.31 3.33 -20.27
CA THR A 90 -17.90 4.62 -20.69
C THR A 90 -18.65 5.30 -19.55
N ARG A 91 -19.45 4.55 -18.78
CA ARG A 91 -20.24 5.07 -17.67
C ARG A 91 -19.37 5.63 -16.54
N LEU A 92 -18.29 4.94 -16.18
CA LEU A 92 -17.46 5.29 -15.02
C LEU A 92 -16.44 6.38 -15.34
N LEU A 93 -15.96 6.43 -16.59
CA LEU A 93 -14.75 7.16 -16.93
C LEU A 93 -14.95 8.30 -17.92
N GLY A 94 -16.09 8.36 -18.61
CA GLY A 94 -16.31 9.34 -19.68
C GLY A 94 -15.18 9.28 -20.71
N ASP A 95 -14.46 10.40 -20.86
CA ASP A 95 -13.38 10.57 -21.85
C ASP A 95 -11.98 10.18 -21.33
N PHE A 96 -11.86 9.61 -20.13
CA PHE A 96 -10.55 9.21 -19.61
C PHE A 96 -9.92 8.14 -20.53
N THR A 97 -8.70 8.44 -20.96
CA THR A 97 -7.91 7.53 -21.81
C THR A 97 -6.86 6.81 -20.97
N LYS A 98 -6.93 5.47 -20.97
CA LYS A 98 -5.90 4.60 -20.39
C LYS A 98 -4.56 4.82 -21.08
N ARG A 99 -3.50 5.11 -20.30
CA ARG A 99 -2.14 5.34 -20.82
C ARG A 99 -1.16 4.26 -20.40
N ASN A 100 -1.41 3.67 -19.23
CA ASN A 100 -0.45 2.80 -18.57
C ASN A 100 -0.96 1.36 -18.48
N LYS A 101 -0.04 0.44 -18.19
CA LYS A 101 -0.33 -0.97 -17.89
C LYS A 101 -0.58 -1.23 -16.41
N ALA A 102 -0.28 -0.26 -15.55
CA ALA A 102 -0.48 -0.36 -14.12
C ALA A 102 -1.47 0.72 -13.66
N ALA A 103 -2.39 0.34 -12.76
CA ALA A 103 -3.31 1.25 -12.11
C ALA A 103 -2.98 1.38 -10.63
N VAL A 104 -3.14 2.59 -10.11
CA VAL A 104 -3.18 2.87 -8.67
C VAL A 104 -4.60 3.31 -8.36
N ILE A 105 -5.26 2.59 -7.46
CA ILE A 105 -6.61 2.92 -7.00
C ILE A 105 -6.54 3.30 -5.53
N TYR A 106 -6.85 4.57 -5.26
CA TYR A 106 -7.12 5.05 -3.92
C TYR A 106 -8.58 4.76 -3.57
N MET A 107 -8.78 3.95 -2.54
CA MET A 107 -10.11 3.57 -2.03
C MET A 107 -10.47 4.42 -0.82
N CYS A 108 -11.62 5.08 -0.86
CA CYS A 108 -12.09 5.88 0.27
C CYS A 108 -13.60 5.78 0.49
N PHE A 109 -14.04 6.20 1.68
CA PHE A 109 -15.44 6.45 1.99
C PHE A 109 -15.66 7.96 2.16
N GLU A 110 -15.82 8.46 3.39
CA GLU A 110 -16.05 9.89 3.67
C GLU A 110 -15.22 10.42 4.86
N ARG A 111 -14.14 9.72 5.25
CA ARG A 111 -13.28 10.12 6.38
C ARG A 111 -12.33 11.26 6.00
N MET A 112 -12.86 12.48 5.86
CA MET A 112 -12.13 13.63 5.33
C MET A 112 -10.80 13.94 6.04
N GLU A 113 -10.72 13.74 7.36
CA GLU A 113 -9.47 13.91 8.12
C GLU A 113 -8.35 13.00 7.62
N MET A 114 -8.68 11.75 7.28
CA MET A 114 -7.72 10.77 6.75
C MET A 114 -7.39 11.09 5.30
N ILE A 115 -8.42 11.42 4.52
CA ILE A 115 -8.31 11.76 3.09
C ILE A 115 -7.38 12.96 2.87
N HIS A 116 -7.49 14.01 3.70
CA HIS A 116 -6.63 15.19 3.63
C HIS A 116 -5.15 14.89 3.90
N ARG A 117 -4.83 13.75 4.54
CA ARG A 117 -3.45 13.32 4.78
C ARG A 117 -2.96 12.32 3.73
N ALA A 118 -3.82 11.38 3.33
CA ALA A 118 -3.46 10.29 2.42
C ALA A 118 -3.34 10.74 0.95
N ILE A 119 -4.30 11.52 0.43
CA ILE A 119 -4.27 11.95 -0.98
C ILE A 119 -3.00 12.73 -1.32
N PRO A 120 -2.57 13.76 -0.55
CA PRO A 120 -1.34 14.49 -0.87
C PRO A 120 -0.11 13.60 -0.93
N ALA A 121 -0.02 12.55 -0.09
CA ALA A 121 1.09 11.61 -0.12
C ALA A 121 1.11 10.77 -1.42
N ILE A 122 -0.07 10.38 -1.92
CA ILE A 122 -0.20 9.68 -3.20
C ILE A 122 0.16 10.61 -4.35
N LEU A 123 -0.38 11.84 -4.37
CA LEU A 123 -0.09 12.83 -5.40
C LEU A 123 1.39 13.24 -5.44
N SER A 124 2.07 13.18 -4.30
CA SER A 124 3.51 13.44 -4.17
C SER A 124 4.39 12.21 -4.46
N SER A 125 3.81 11.09 -4.89
CA SER A 125 4.58 9.88 -5.19
C SER A 125 5.45 10.06 -6.43
N GLU A 126 6.71 9.67 -6.29
CA GLU A 126 7.65 9.61 -7.40
C GLU A 126 7.21 8.58 -8.43
N GLY A 127 7.23 8.97 -9.71
CA GLY A 127 6.80 8.10 -10.80
C GLY A 127 5.29 7.88 -10.87
N LEU A 128 4.46 8.69 -10.21
CA LEU A 128 2.99 8.59 -10.32
C LEU A 128 2.51 8.60 -11.78
N ALA A 129 3.20 9.33 -12.67
CA ALA A 129 2.92 9.37 -14.10
C ALA A 129 3.05 8.01 -14.82
N GLU A 130 3.76 7.04 -14.23
CA GLU A 130 3.88 5.67 -14.73
C GLU A 130 2.64 4.80 -14.45
N PHE A 131 1.64 5.38 -13.80
CA PHE A 131 0.38 4.74 -13.43
C PHE A 131 -0.80 5.55 -13.97
N ASP A 132 -1.89 4.83 -14.22
CA ASP A 132 -3.20 5.48 -14.31
C ASP A 132 -3.77 5.55 -12.89
N PHE A 133 -4.07 6.78 -12.42
CA PHE A 133 -4.51 7.04 -11.07
C PHE A 133 -6.03 7.17 -10.99
N PHE A 134 -6.64 6.42 -10.08
CA PHE A 134 -8.07 6.44 -9.82
C PHE A 134 -8.34 6.73 -8.36
N ILE A 135 -9.36 7.56 -8.11
CA ILE A 135 -9.95 7.72 -6.78
C ILE A 135 -11.34 7.08 -6.83
N SER A 136 -11.57 6.07 -6.00
CA SER A 136 -12.82 5.32 -5.94
C SER A 136 -13.47 5.51 -4.58
N GLN A 137 -14.55 6.29 -4.56
CA GLN A 137 -15.30 6.64 -3.35
C GLN A 137 -16.53 5.74 -3.18
N ASP A 138 -16.63 5.08 -2.02
CA ASP A 138 -17.66 4.09 -1.64
C ASP A 138 -19.02 4.70 -1.25
N GLY A 139 -19.62 5.50 -2.12
CA GLY A 139 -20.85 6.22 -1.81
C GLY A 139 -20.60 7.42 -0.91
N GLY A 140 -21.40 7.57 0.15
CA GLY A 140 -21.30 8.71 1.08
C GLY A 140 -22.20 9.88 0.68
N ALA A 141 -22.44 10.79 1.63
CA ALA A 141 -23.39 11.90 1.44
C ALA A 141 -22.89 12.93 0.42
N ALA A 142 -21.58 13.18 0.43
CA ALA A 142 -20.90 14.25 -0.30
C ALA A 142 -19.78 13.69 -1.17
N SER A 143 -19.35 14.46 -2.18
CA SER A 143 -18.10 14.17 -2.90
C SER A 143 -16.89 14.52 -2.02
N ILE A 144 -15.79 13.78 -2.07
CA ILE A 144 -14.55 14.21 -1.39
C ILE A 144 -13.98 15.54 -1.95
N PHE A 145 -14.39 15.94 -3.15
CA PHE A 145 -14.03 17.22 -3.77
C PHE A 145 -15.00 18.35 -3.43
N GLU A 146 -16.09 18.05 -2.71
CA GLU A 146 -17.07 19.04 -2.34
C GLU A 146 -16.41 20.14 -1.50
N ASN A 147 -16.73 21.39 -1.81
CA ASN A 147 -16.18 22.60 -1.18
C ASN A 147 -14.66 22.81 -1.38
N GLY A 148 -14.01 22.13 -2.33
CA GLY A 148 -12.59 22.36 -2.66
C GLY A 148 -11.61 21.96 -1.55
N THR A 149 -12.04 21.09 -0.64
CA THR A 149 -11.24 20.63 0.52
C THR A 149 -10.09 19.69 0.12
N VAL A 150 -10.29 18.94 -0.96
CA VAL A 150 -9.24 18.19 -1.66
C VAL A 150 -9.03 18.82 -3.02
N SER A 151 -7.78 19.06 -3.40
CA SER A 151 -7.41 19.49 -4.75
C SER A 151 -6.39 18.55 -5.36
N VAL A 152 -6.54 18.27 -6.65
CA VAL A 152 -5.57 17.54 -7.45
C VAL A 152 -4.91 18.55 -8.39
N PRO A 153 -3.56 18.64 -8.41
CA PRO A 153 -2.84 19.47 -9.38
C PRO A 153 -3.31 19.21 -10.82
N SER A 154 -3.43 20.27 -11.62
CA SER A 154 -3.98 20.20 -12.98
C SER A 154 -3.11 19.41 -13.96
N ASP A 155 -1.84 19.19 -13.64
CA ASP A 155 -0.91 18.36 -14.41
C ASP A 155 -1.05 16.85 -14.12
N ILE A 156 -1.77 16.48 -13.06
CA ILE A 156 -2.04 15.07 -12.72
C ILE A 156 -3.33 14.62 -13.38
N GLN A 157 -3.21 13.76 -14.38
CA GLN A 157 -4.35 13.04 -14.94
C GLN A 157 -4.82 11.96 -13.97
N PHE A 158 -6.10 12.03 -13.58
CA PHE A 158 -6.75 11.03 -12.75
C PHE A 158 -8.20 10.83 -13.20
N ALA A 159 -8.83 9.75 -12.76
CA ALA A 159 -10.28 9.59 -12.85
C ALA A 159 -10.87 9.42 -11.45
N TYR A 160 -12.01 10.10 -11.23
CA TYR A 160 -12.76 10.02 -9.99
C TYR A 160 -14.05 9.25 -10.21
N ILE A 161 -14.22 8.18 -9.43
CA ILE A 161 -15.36 7.28 -9.46
C ILE A 161 -16.08 7.40 -8.12
N ARG A 162 -17.23 8.08 -8.11
CA ARG A 162 -18.13 8.09 -6.96
C ARG A 162 -19.23 7.04 -7.18
N HIS A 163 -19.28 6.05 -6.30
CA HIS A 163 -20.34 5.04 -6.35
C HIS A 163 -21.67 5.65 -5.90
N PRO A 164 -22.80 5.30 -6.54
CA PRO A 164 -24.12 5.82 -6.16
C PRO A 164 -24.69 5.15 -4.90
N ALA A 165 -24.03 4.09 -4.40
CA ALA A 165 -24.43 3.33 -3.23
C ALA A 165 -23.20 2.97 -2.40
N ASN A 166 -23.40 2.75 -1.10
CA ASN A 166 -22.37 2.20 -0.23
C ASN A 166 -22.19 0.71 -0.54
N LEU A 167 -21.11 0.37 -1.22
CA LEU A 167 -20.70 -0.99 -1.57
C LEU A 167 -20.18 -1.76 -0.34
N CYS A 168 -19.74 -1.03 0.69
CA CYS A 168 -18.97 -1.55 1.82
C CYS A 168 -17.64 -2.17 1.37
N ALA A 169 -16.71 -2.36 2.31
CA ALA A 169 -15.39 -2.93 2.03
C ALA A 169 -15.44 -4.22 1.19
N GLY A 170 -16.41 -5.11 1.46
CA GLY A 170 -16.55 -6.38 0.72
C GLY A 170 -16.76 -6.19 -0.79
N LEU A 171 -17.78 -5.41 -1.20
CA LEU A 171 -18.06 -5.21 -2.63
C LEU A 171 -17.12 -4.18 -3.24
N HIS A 172 -16.67 -3.17 -2.50
CA HIS A 172 -15.73 -2.16 -3.01
C HIS A 172 -14.38 -2.79 -3.38
N HIS A 173 -13.84 -3.69 -2.55
CA HIS A 173 -12.64 -4.44 -2.89
C HIS A 173 -12.84 -5.41 -4.06
N HIS A 174 -14.04 -5.95 -4.28
CA HIS A 174 -14.34 -6.73 -5.47
C HIS A 174 -14.37 -5.83 -6.71
N PHE A 175 -15.06 -4.69 -6.60
CA PHE A 175 -15.14 -3.67 -7.65
C PHE A 175 -13.76 -3.27 -8.14
N VAL A 176 -12.86 -2.79 -7.28
CA VAL A 176 -11.57 -2.26 -7.75
C VAL A 176 -10.71 -3.30 -8.48
N LYS A 177 -10.84 -4.59 -8.11
CA LYS A 177 -10.15 -5.69 -8.80
C LYS A 177 -10.77 -5.97 -10.16
N ALA A 178 -12.09 -6.11 -10.24
CA ALA A 178 -12.80 -6.31 -11.50
C ALA A 178 -12.67 -5.08 -12.43
N PHE A 179 -12.74 -3.87 -11.88
CA PHE A 179 -12.51 -2.63 -12.59
C PHE A 179 -11.12 -2.60 -13.22
N ALA A 180 -10.08 -2.90 -12.45
CA ALA A 180 -8.72 -2.86 -12.98
C ALA A 180 -8.48 -3.93 -14.06
N PHE A 181 -8.89 -5.18 -13.81
CA PHE A 181 -8.51 -6.31 -14.65
C PHE A 181 -9.54 -6.66 -15.73
N ASP A 182 -10.84 -6.63 -15.40
CA ASP A 182 -11.91 -7.06 -16.31
C ASP A 182 -12.44 -5.91 -17.16
N ILE A 183 -12.60 -4.71 -16.57
CA ILE A 183 -13.12 -3.53 -17.27
C ILE A 183 -12.00 -2.79 -18.00
N MET A 184 -10.90 -2.49 -17.30
CA MET A 184 -9.82 -1.68 -17.86
C MET A 184 -8.67 -2.49 -18.46
N GLY A 185 -8.57 -3.79 -18.15
CA GLY A 185 -7.53 -4.67 -18.68
C GLY A 185 -6.10 -4.26 -18.29
N TYR A 186 -5.88 -3.75 -17.08
CA TYR A 186 -4.53 -3.48 -16.55
C TYR A 186 -3.76 -4.78 -16.28
N ASP A 187 -2.43 -4.72 -16.31
CA ASP A 187 -1.55 -5.83 -15.95
C ASP A 187 -1.28 -5.85 -14.43
N ILE A 188 -1.26 -4.69 -13.80
CA ILE A 188 -0.96 -4.51 -12.37
C ILE A 188 -2.01 -3.60 -11.75
N LEU A 189 -2.50 -3.99 -10.57
CA LEU A 189 -3.32 -3.16 -9.70
C LEU A 189 -2.58 -2.93 -8.38
N LEU A 190 -2.43 -1.66 -7.99
CA LEU A 190 -2.00 -1.24 -6.66
C LEU A 190 -3.19 -0.61 -5.94
N ILE A 191 -3.42 -1.00 -4.69
CA ILE A 191 -4.51 -0.49 -3.85
C ILE A 191 -3.89 0.26 -2.67
N VAL A 192 -4.41 1.46 -2.42
CA VAL A 192 -4.11 2.29 -1.26
C VAL A 192 -5.44 2.67 -0.61
N GLU A 193 -5.59 2.48 0.70
CA GLU A 193 -6.81 2.84 1.43
C GLU A 193 -6.72 4.25 2.03
N GLU A 194 -7.87 4.81 2.41
CA GLU A 194 -7.99 6.19 2.87
C GLU A 194 -7.20 6.56 4.12
N ASP A 195 -6.76 5.56 4.88
CA ASP A 195 -5.98 5.74 6.10
C ASP A 195 -4.51 5.31 5.92
N ASN A 196 -3.96 5.45 4.71
CA ASN A 196 -2.56 5.16 4.41
C ASN A 196 -1.82 6.38 3.86
N ILE A 197 -0.83 6.87 4.61
CA ILE A 197 0.12 7.88 4.13
C ILE A 197 1.33 7.13 3.57
N ILE A 198 1.52 7.14 2.26
CA ILE A 198 2.58 6.35 1.62
C ILE A 198 3.89 7.14 1.45
N HIS A 199 5.00 6.41 1.49
CA HIS A 199 6.33 6.93 1.14
C HIS A 199 6.39 7.29 -0.36
N PRO A 200 7.12 8.35 -0.77
CA PRO A 200 7.14 8.80 -2.16
C PRO A 200 7.50 7.73 -3.20
N GLN A 201 8.30 6.73 -2.83
CA GLN A 201 8.76 5.67 -3.74
C GLN A 201 8.00 4.33 -3.56
N ALA A 202 6.95 4.29 -2.73
CA ALA A 202 6.22 3.08 -2.39
C ALA A 202 5.52 2.45 -3.60
N LEU A 203 4.91 3.26 -4.46
CA LEU A 203 4.17 2.78 -5.64
C LEU A 203 5.09 2.12 -6.67
N GLN A 204 6.24 2.74 -6.96
CA GLN A 204 7.26 2.16 -7.86
C GLN A 204 7.80 0.83 -7.29
N LEU A 205 8.05 0.77 -5.98
CA LEU A 205 8.51 -0.46 -5.33
C LEU A 205 7.45 -1.57 -5.42
N LEU A 206 6.19 -1.28 -5.08
CA LEU A 206 5.09 -2.25 -5.21
C LEU A 206 4.89 -2.74 -6.64
N ARG A 207 4.98 -1.83 -7.62
CA ARG A 207 4.94 -2.20 -9.04
C ARG A 207 6.05 -3.18 -9.37
N ARG A 208 7.28 -2.90 -8.94
CA ARG A 208 8.42 -3.79 -9.17
C ARG A 208 8.22 -5.14 -8.50
N MET A 209 7.74 -5.17 -7.26
CA MET A 209 7.41 -6.40 -6.55
C MET A 209 6.36 -7.22 -7.31
N ALA A 210 5.30 -6.58 -7.82
CA ALA A 210 4.24 -7.26 -8.58
C ALA A 210 4.75 -7.83 -9.91
N GLN A 211 5.75 -7.22 -10.53
CA GLN A 211 6.42 -7.79 -11.70
C GLN A 211 7.27 -9.01 -11.33
N LEU A 212 8.03 -8.93 -10.23
CA LEU A 212 8.85 -10.04 -9.74
C LEU A 212 7.98 -11.25 -9.38
N SER A 213 6.83 -11.03 -8.75
CA SER A 213 5.93 -12.11 -8.32
C SER A 213 5.35 -12.96 -9.46
N VAL A 214 5.35 -12.46 -10.70
CA VAL A 214 4.94 -13.24 -11.88
C VAL A 214 5.77 -14.51 -12.03
N PHE A 215 7.08 -14.41 -11.77
CA PHE A 215 8.03 -15.52 -11.91
C PHE A 215 8.16 -16.37 -10.66
N GLU A 216 7.49 -15.99 -9.57
CA GLU A 216 7.49 -16.75 -8.33
C GLU A 216 6.24 -17.63 -8.22
N PRO A 217 6.39 -18.97 -8.19
CA PRO A 217 5.25 -19.87 -8.22
C PRO A 217 4.41 -19.81 -6.93
N GLU A 218 5.02 -19.48 -5.79
CA GLU A 218 4.32 -19.41 -4.49
C GLU A 218 3.77 -18.02 -4.15
N ILE A 219 4.17 -16.97 -4.87
CA ILE A 219 3.80 -15.58 -4.54
C ILE A 219 2.53 -15.19 -5.30
N GLY A 220 1.47 -14.86 -4.55
CA GLY A 220 0.19 -14.43 -5.12
C GLY A 220 0.00 -12.93 -5.16
N ILE A 221 0.52 -12.23 -4.16
CA ILE A 221 0.34 -10.80 -3.94
C ILE A 221 1.62 -10.17 -3.40
N VAL A 222 1.65 -8.84 -3.39
CA VAL A 222 2.74 -8.05 -2.83
C VAL A 222 2.18 -7.01 -1.88
N SER A 223 2.89 -6.68 -0.81
CA SER A 223 2.41 -5.72 0.20
C SER A 223 3.55 -4.96 0.85
N LEU A 224 3.26 -3.75 1.33
CA LEU A 224 4.17 -3.05 2.22
C LEU A 224 4.10 -3.63 3.63
N LEU A 225 5.21 -3.55 4.35
CA LEU A 225 5.29 -3.90 5.76
C LEU A 225 4.53 -2.89 6.63
N ASP A 226 3.66 -3.38 7.51
CA ASP A 226 2.86 -2.60 8.46
C ASP A 226 3.56 -2.38 9.81
N MET A 227 4.75 -2.96 9.99
CA MET A 227 5.54 -2.95 11.22
C MET A 227 6.87 -2.18 11.04
N ASP A 228 7.36 -1.56 12.11
CA ASP A 228 8.68 -0.93 12.12
C ASP A 228 9.79 -1.95 12.44
N LEU A 229 10.61 -2.28 11.44
CA LEU A 229 11.80 -3.14 11.56
C LEU A 229 13.13 -2.38 11.50
N SER A 230 13.08 -1.04 11.42
CA SER A 230 14.29 -0.20 11.36
C SER A 230 15.26 -0.40 12.53
N PRO A 231 14.84 -0.79 13.76
CA PRO A 231 15.79 -1.08 14.83
C PRO A 231 16.68 -2.30 14.58
N PHE A 232 16.31 -3.20 13.67
CA PHE A 232 16.97 -4.51 13.49
C PHE A 232 17.67 -4.68 12.14
N LEU A 233 17.56 -3.70 11.25
CA LEU A 233 18.03 -3.81 9.87
C LEU A 233 18.95 -2.66 9.48
N ASP A 234 19.81 -2.94 8.51
CA ASP A 234 20.65 -1.94 7.86
C ASP A 234 19.92 -1.43 6.63
N ALA A 235 19.49 -0.17 6.70
CA ALA A 235 18.69 0.41 5.65
C ALA A 235 19.51 0.74 4.40
N GLU A 236 20.81 1.02 4.53
CA GLU A 236 21.67 1.24 3.35
C GLU A 236 21.74 0.00 2.47
N ARG A 237 21.72 -1.18 3.10
CA ARG A 237 21.82 -2.45 2.40
C ARG A 237 20.47 -3.04 1.98
N PHE A 238 19.43 -2.90 2.81
CA PHE A 238 18.20 -3.69 2.67
C PHE A 238 16.94 -2.87 2.41
N ALA A 239 17.03 -1.56 2.13
CA ALA A 239 15.82 -0.75 1.93
C ALA A 239 14.95 -1.21 0.74
N ALA A 240 15.54 -1.77 -0.33
CA ALA A 240 14.82 -2.40 -1.44
C ALA A 240 14.61 -3.92 -1.25
N GLY A 241 15.03 -4.48 -0.11
CA GLY A 241 14.92 -5.90 0.18
C GLY A 241 13.50 -6.34 0.47
N LEU A 242 13.17 -7.54 0.01
CA LEU A 242 11.86 -8.18 0.13
C LEU A 242 12.01 -9.53 0.82
N ILE A 243 10.98 -9.95 1.54
CA ILE A 243 10.87 -11.30 2.11
C ILE A 243 9.58 -11.98 1.65
N PRO A 244 9.62 -13.27 1.30
CA PRO A 244 8.43 -14.06 1.07
C PRO A 244 7.83 -14.49 2.42
N VAL A 245 6.65 -13.97 2.74
CA VAL A 245 5.93 -14.30 3.99
C VAL A 245 4.66 -15.09 3.70
N VAL A 246 4.16 -15.82 4.68
CA VAL A 246 2.89 -16.55 4.56
C VAL A 246 1.77 -15.56 4.22
N GLY A 247 0.96 -15.85 3.19
CA GLY A 247 0.05 -14.86 2.60
C GLY A 247 -0.97 -14.25 3.57
N HIS A 248 -1.29 -14.93 4.67
CA HIS A 248 -2.25 -14.48 5.66
C HIS A 248 -1.65 -13.78 6.89
N MET A 249 -0.33 -13.53 6.87
CA MET A 249 0.35 -12.85 7.95
C MET A 249 0.15 -11.34 7.86
N GLY A 250 -0.08 -10.67 8.99
CA GLY A 250 -0.33 -9.22 9.05
C GLY A 250 -1.67 -8.80 8.43
N HIS A 251 -1.84 -7.49 8.23
CA HIS A 251 -2.99 -6.91 7.53
C HIS A 251 -2.60 -6.49 6.10
N LEU A 252 -3.59 -6.27 5.21
CA LEU A 252 -3.38 -5.84 3.83
C LEU A 252 -3.75 -4.36 3.69
N TRP A 253 -2.87 -3.47 4.13
CA TRP A 253 -3.08 -2.02 4.03
C TRP A 253 -2.81 -1.50 2.61
N VAL A 254 -1.54 -1.56 2.19
CA VAL A 254 -1.08 -1.13 0.87
C VAL A 254 -0.51 -2.35 0.15
N PHE A 255 -1.18 -2.78 -0.91
CA PHE A 255 -0.85 -4.02 -1.59
C PHE A 255 -1.07 -3.94 -3.09
N GLY A 256 -0.49 -4.90 -3.81
CA GLY A 256 -0.60 -5.03 -5.25
C GLY A 256 -0.77 -6.46 -5.71
N LEU A 257 -1.28 -6.59 -6.93
CA LEU A 257 -1.56 -7.87 -7.59
C LEU A 257 -1.25 -7.76 -9.08
N HIS A 258 -0.69 -8.82 -9.65
CA HIS A 258 -0.56 -8.96 -11.09
C HIS A 258 -1.75 -9.73 -11.68
N ARG A 259 -2.19 -9.34 -12.88
CA ARG A 259 -3.34 -9.89 -13.60
C ARG A 259 -3.35 -11.41 -13.67
N VAL A 260 -2.21 -12.03 -14.02
CA VAL A 260 -2.09 -13.50 -14.10
C VAL A 260 -2.48 -14.23 -12.80
N LYS A 261 -2.25 -13.60 -11.64
CA LYS A 261 -2.62 -14.17 -10.33
C LYS A 261 -4.10 -13.92 -10.05
N TYR A 262 -4.62 -12.75 -10.44
CA TYR A 262 -6.04 -12.44 -10.38
C TYR A 262 -6.87 -13.42 -11.22
N GLU A 263 -6.50 -13.67 -12.47
CA GLU A 263 -7.26 -14.50 -13.42
C GLU A 263 -7.49 -15.92 -12.88
N LEU A 264 -6.49 -16.49 -12.20
CA LEU A 264 -6.62 -17.79 -11.54
C LEU A 264 -7.62 -17.73 -10.37
N ALA A 265 -7.53 -16.71 -9.52
CA ALA A 265 -8.41 -16.56 -8.36
C ALA A 265 -9.81 -15.97 -8.68
N ARG A 266 -10.01 -15.43 -9.89
CA ARG A 266 -11.18 -14.63 -10.29
C ARG A 266 -12.50 -15.34 -10.01
N GLY A 267 -12.59 -16.63 -10.33
CA GLY A 267 -13.80 -17.44 -10.07
C GLY A 267 -14.16 -17.48 -8.59
N CYS A 268 -13.18 -17.71 -7.70
CA CYS A 268 -13.41 -17.71 -6.25
C CYS A 268 -13.84 -16.31 -5.74
N LEU A 269 -13.30 -15.24 -6.31
CA LEU A 269 -13.70 -13.87 -5.95
C LEU A 269 -15.13 -13.56 -6.38
N ARG A 270 -15.56 -14.09 -7.53
CA ARG A 270 -16.93 -13.97 -8.01
C ARG A 270 -17.92 -14.73 -7.13
N ASP A 271 -17.60 -15.96 -6.74
CA ASP A 271 -18.47 -16.76 -5.87
C ASP A 271 -18.75 -16.07 -4.53
N TYR A 272 -17.73 -15.43 -3.93
CA TYR A 272 -17.91 -14.68 -2.69
C TYR A 272 -18.71 -13.41 -2.89
N TYR A 273 -18.46 -12.68 -3.97
CA TYR A 273 -19.27 -11.53 -4.37
C TYR A 273 -20.75 -11.91 -4.48
N ASP A 274 -21.06 -13.02 -5.16
CA ASP A 274 -22.44 -13.47 -5.34
C ASP A 274 -23.11 -13.88 -4.01
N VAL A 275 -22.34 -14.29 -3.00
CA VAL A 275 -22.84 -14.55 -1.64
C VAL A 275 -23.04 -13.28 -0.81
N ILE A 276 -22.15 -12.30 -0.90
CA ILE A 276 -22.22 -11.11 -0.03
C ILE A 276 -23.06 -9.97 -0.60
N LYS A 277 -23.30 -9.94 -1.91
CA LYS A 277 -24.12 -8.89 -2.54
C LYS A 277 -25.55 -8.94 -2.01
N GLY A 278 -26.18 -7.77 -1.88
CA GLY A 278 -27.53 -7.65 -1.35
C GLY A 278 -27.60 -7.71 0.19
N HIS A 279 -26.47 -7.85 0.88
CA HIS A 279 -26.39 -7.84 2.33
C HIS A 279 -25.54 -6.68 2.87
N GLN A 280 -25.84 -6.22 4.09
CA GLN A 280 -24.90 -5.37 4.81
C GLN A 280 -23.65 -6.17 5.18
N TYR A 281 -22.46 -5.63 4.92
CA TYR A 281 -21.23 -6.40 5.12
C TYR A 281 -20.96 -6.75 6.61
N SER A 282 -21.44 -5.95 7.56
CA SER A 282 -21.40 -6.28 9.00
C SER A 282 -22.19 -7.55 9.33
N ALA A 283 -23.20 -7.89 8.54
CA ALA A 283 -24.03 -9.08 8.74
C ALA A 283 -23.27 -10.39 8.51
N LYS A 284 -22.05 -10.37 7.95
CA LYS A 284 -21.22 -11.57 7.73
C LYS A 284 -20.91 -12.37 9.00
N GLN A 285 -21.09 -11.76 10.18
CA GLN A 285 -20.90 -12.40 11.48
C GLN A 285 -22.19 -13.04 12.03
N PHE A 286 -23.34 -12.85 11.37
CA PHE A 286 -24.65 -13.29 11.81
C PHE A 286 -25.34 -14.18 10.77
N PRO A 287 -26.18 -15.15 11.19
CA PRO A 287 -27.03 -15.90 10.26
C PRO A 287 -28.02 -14.99 9.50
N PRO A 288 -28.46 -15.37 8.29
CA PRO A 288 -28.03 -16.56 7.53
C PRO A 288 -26.73 -16.36 6.75
N LEU A 289 -26.24 -15.12 6.63
CA LEU A 289 -25.08 -14.80 5.79
C LEU A 289 -23.80 -15.49 6.29
N ARG A 290 -23.58 -15.53 7.61
CA ARG A 290 -22.44 -16.24 8.21
C ARG A 290 -22.37 -17.70 7.74
N GLU A 291 -23.50 -18.41 7.81
CA GLU A 291 -23.59 -19.82 7.48
C GLU A 291 -23.37 -20.04 5.99
N THR A 292 -23.88 -19.15 5.15
CA THR A 292 -23.68 -19.19 3.70
C THR A 292 -22.20 -18.98 3.34
N ILE A 293 -21.52 -18.03 3.97
CA ILE A 293 -20.08 -17.82 3.77
C ILE A 293 -19.27 -19.02 4.26
N GLN A 294 -19.62 -19.59 5.42
CA GLN A 294 -18.93 -20.78 5.97
C GLN A 294 -19.12 -22.00 5.06
N ALA A 295 -20.32 -22.22 4.55
CA ALA A 295 -20.60 -23.27 3.58
C ALA A 295 -19.78 -23.09 2.30
N LEU A 296 -19.70 -21.85 1.80
CA LEU A 296 -18.88 -21.53 0.64
C LEU A 296 -17.38 -21.76 0.92
N MET A 297 -16.87 -21.35 2.09
CA MET A 297 -15.48 -21.63 2.51
C MET A 297 -15.18 -23.13 2.52
N GLN A 298 -16.08 -23.92 3.11
CA GLN A 298 -15.96 -25.38 3.14
C GLN A 298 -15.97 -25.97 1.73
N ALA A 299 -16.89 -25.54 0.87
CA ALA A 299 -16.96 -25.98 -0.52
C ALA A 299 -15.70 -25.65 -1.33
N LYS A 300 -15.03 -24.53 -1.01
CA LYS A 300 -13.74 -24.17 -1.63
C LYS A 300 -12.54 -24.88 -1.01
N GLY A 301 -12.70 -25.61 0.10
CA GLY A 301 -11.63 -26.29 0.82
C GLY A 301 -10.78 -25.35 1.66
N PHE A 302 -11.34 -24.21 2.10
CA PHE A 302 -10.64 -23.27 2.96
C PHE A 302 -10.68 -23.74 4.42
N PRO A 303 -9.68 -23.36 5.26
CA PRO A 303 -9.66 -23.77 6.66
C PRO A 303 -10.91 -23.30 7.41
N PRO A 304 -11.54 -24.12 8.27
CA PRO A 304 -12.78 -23.77 8.95
C PRO A 304 -12.62 -22.65 9.99
N THR A 305 -11.40 -22.41 10.48
CA THR A 305 -11.05 -21.36 11.44
C THR A 305 -10.77 -20.01 10.77
N THR A 306 -10.98 -19.92 9.46
CA THR A 306 -10.71 -18.72 8.68
C THR A 306 -11.65 -17.57 9.05
N ALA A 307 -11.10 -16.37 9.27
CA ALA A 307 -11.92 -15.17 9.43
C ALA A 307 -12.80 -14.91 8.19
N LEU A 308 -14.06 -14.53 8.40
CA LEU A 308 -15.05 -14.34 7.32
C LEU A 308 -14.88 -13.00 6.57
N SER A 309 -13.67 -12.44 6.53
CA SER A 309 -13.37 -11.17 5.87
C SER A 309 -13.02 -11.34 4.39
N GLN A 310 -13.23 -10.29 3.60
CA GLN A 310 -12.86 -10.21 2.19
C GLN A 310 -11.35 -10.39 1.97
N ASP A 311 -10.49 -9.81 2.81
CA ASP A 311 -9.03 -10.04 2.74
C ASP A 311 -8.70 -11.52 2.86
N ARG A 312 -9.29 -12.17 3.86
CA ARG A 312 -8.99 -13.55 4.16
C ARG A 312 -9.56 -14.48 3.08
N TRP A 313 -10.74 -14.15 2.56
CA TRP A 313 -11.29 -14.82 1.38
C TRP A 313 -10.34 -14.70 0.18
N PHE A 314 -9.82 -13.50 -0.09
CA PHE A 314 -8.90 -13.24 -1.19
C PHE A 314 -7.59 -14.02 -1.06
N ILE A 315 -6.95 -13.99 0.11
CA ILE A 315 -5.72 -14.75 0.37
C ILE A 315 -5.94 -16.26 0.20
N ASN A 316 -7.03 -16.80 0.73
CA ASN A 316 -7.32 -18.22 0.58
C ASN A 316 -7.67 -18.60 -0.87
N SER A 317 -8.30 -17.69 -1.61
CA SER A 317 -8.55 -17.86 -3.03
C SER A 317 -7.25 -17.99 -3.81
N LEU A 318 -6.25 -17.17 -3.52
CA LEU A 318 -4.90 -17.28 -4.10
C LEU A 318 -4.21 -18.58 -3.68
N ALA A 319 -4.25 -18.93 -2.38
CA ALA A 319 -3.62 -20.14 -1.86
C ALA A 319 -4.18 -21.43 -2.49
N LYS A 320 -5.47 -21.45 -2.86
CA LYS A 320 -6.10 -22.56 -3.61
C LYS A 320 -5.39 -22.87 -4.93
N PHE A 321 -4.76 -21.87 -5.55
CA PHE A 321 -4.02 -22.00 -6.80
C PHE A 321 -2.49 -22.08 -6.59
N GLY A 322 -2.05 -22.44 -5.39
CA GLY A 322 -0.63 -22.63 -5.06
C GLY A 322 0.09 -21.36 -4.61
N PHE A 323 -0.58 -20.20 -4.60
CA PHE A 323 0.00 -18.94 -4.15
C PHE A 323 -0.11 -18.77 -2.64
N THR A 324 0.71 -19.51 -1.90
CA THR A 324 0.66 -19.59 -0.43
C THR A 324 1.36 -18.43 0.28
N LYS A 325 2.15 -17.63 -0.46
CA LYS A 325 2.99 -16.56 0.07
C LYS A 325 2.68 -15.20 -0.58
N ARG A 326 3.16 -14.14 0.06
CA ARG A 326 3.20 -12.78 -0.47
C ARG A 326 4.62 -12.23 -0.36
N TYR A 327 5.02 -11.37 -1.29
CA TYR A 327 6.20 -10.55 -1.06
C TYR A 327 5.87 -9.39 -0.13
N GLN A 328 6.69 -9.19 0.89
CA GLN A 328 6.59 -8.07 1.80
C GLN A 328 7.91 -7.29 1.81
N THR A 329 7.85 -5.97 1.89
CA THR A 329 9.04 -5.14 2.07
C THR A 329 9.69 -5.41 3.42
N LEU A 330 11.01 -5.21 3.54
CA LEU A 330 11.71 -5.31 4.83
C LEU A 330 11.55 -4.05 5.70
N PHE A 331 11.26 -2.91 5.08
CA PHE A 331 11.01 -1.66 5.76
C PHE A 331 9.57 -1.20 5.53
N ARG A 332 9.07 -0.39 6.45
CA ARG A 332 7.74 0.22 6.36
C ARG A 332 7.80 1.45 5.46
N PHE A 333 7.01 1.41 4.38
CA PHE A 333 6.91 2.48 3.39
C PHE A 333 5.53 3.18 3.41
N PHE A 334 4.81 3.07 4.52
CA PHE A 334 3.60 3.83 4.78
C PHE A 334 3.35 4.02 6.27
N GLU A 335 2.63 5.07 6.66
CA GLU A 335 2.09 5.27 7.98
C GLU A 335 0.58 4.96 7.95
N PRO A 336 0.11 3.94 8.69
CA PRO A 336 -1.32 3.74 8.86
C PRO A 336 -1.86 4.73 9.89
N ILE A 337 -2.98 5.39 9.58
CA ILE A 337 -3.64 6.38 10.45
C ILE A 337 -5.03 5.92 10.91
N GLY A 338 -5.24 4.60 10.96
CA GLY A 338 -6.53 3.95 11.18
C GLY A 338 -6.91 3.65 12.64
N SER A 339 -6.35 4.33 13.65
CA SER A 339 -6.64 4.06 15.07
C SER A 339 -8.13 4.19 15.45
N TYR A 340 -8.86 5.06 14.75
CA TYR A 340 -10.31 5.25 14.85
C TYR A 340 -11.09 4.67 13.66
N GLY A 341 -10.44 3.86 12.82
CA GLY A 341 -10.99 3.33 11.57
C GLY A 341 -11.90 2.13 11.73
N LEU A 342 -12.38 1.59 10.60
CA LEU A 342 -13.16 0.35 10.58
C LEU A 342 -12.32 -0.88 10.95
N HIS A 343 -11.01 -0.83 10.66
CA HIS A 343 -10.07 -1.92 10.93
C HIS A 343 -9.64 -1.98 12.39
N PHE A 344 -9.48 -0.82 13.04
CA PHE A 344 -9.03 -0.72 14.43
C PHE A 344 -9.84 0.35 15.17
N ARG A 345 -10.36 -0.01 16.34
CA ARG A 345 -11.04 0.90 17.27
C ARG A 345 -10.30 0.92 18.59
N MET A 346 -9.09 1.46 18.58
CA MET A 346 -8.24 1.55 19.76
C MET A 346 -7.65 2.96 19.86
N ASP A 347 -7.23 3.35 21.07
CA ASP A 347 -6.54 4.63 21.22
C ASP A 347 -5.23 4.65 20.42
N GLU A 348 -4.79 5.87 20.10
CA GLU A 348 -3.61 6.10 19.27
C GLU A 348 -2.34 5.48 19.87
N SER A 349 -2.18 5.50 21.19
CA SER A 349 -1.01 4.91 21.86
C SER A 349 -0.93 3.43 21.59
N ARG A 350 -2.02 2.70 21.88
CA ARG A 350 -2.08 1.25 21.68
C ARG A 350 -1.91 0.85 20.21
N PHE A 351 -2.42 1.68 19.29
CA PHE A 351 -2.24 1.47 17.86
C PHE A 351 -0.76 1.53 17.47
N TYR A 352 -0.05 2.57 17.89
CA TYR A 352 1.36 2.73 17.55
C TYR A 352 2.30 1.86 18.39
N ASP A 353 1.88 1.37 19.56
CA ASP A 353 2.59 0.30 20.26
C ASP A 353 2.59 -0.99 19.44
N MET A 354 1.50 -1.25 18.72
CA MET A 354 1.37 -2.43 17.86
C MET A 354 2.13 -2.26 16.55
N PHE A 355 1.94 -1.15 15.82
CA PHE A 355 2.48 -0.98 14.47
C PHE A 355 3.81 -0.20 14.40
N GLY A 356 4.14 0.55 15.45
CA GLY A 356 5.27 1.48 15.48
C GLY A 356 4.96 2.85 14.85
N ARG A 357 5.83 3.83 15.10
CA ARG A 357 5.74 5.19 14.50
C ARG A 357 6.76 5.43 13.38
N GLY A 358 7.81 4.63 13.25
CA GLY A 358 8.84 4.80 12.23
C GLY A 358 8.41 4.35 10.83
N MET A 359 8.27 5.29 9.90
CA MET A 359 8.30 5.00 8.45
C MET A 359 9.75 5.17 7.96
N TYR A 360 10.15 4.39 6.97
CA TYR A 360 11.45 4.58 6.32
C TYR A 360 11.54 5.99 5.72
N GLY A 361 12.61 6.72 6.05
CA GLY A 361 12.80 8.11 5.63
C GLY A 361 13.91 8.33 4.58
N GLY A 362 14.56 7.25 4.13
CA GLY A 362 15.61 7.33 3.10
C GLY A 362 15.06 7.22 1.69
N ARG A 363 15.95 7.33 0.70
CA ARG A 363 15.63 7.04 -0.70
C ARG A 363 16.04 5.61 -1.06
N ILE A 364 15.28 4.98 -1.94
CA ILE A 364 15.59 3.67 -2.53
C ILE A 364 15.71 3.78 -4.05
N ASP A 365 16.37 2.81 -4.66
CA ASP A 365 16.13 2.47 -6.07
C ASP A 365 15.07 1.36 -6.13
N PRO A 366 13.82 1.66 -6.55
CA PRO A 366 12.78 0.64 -6.64
C PRO A 366 13.13 -0.48 -7.62
N TYR A 367 13.93 -0.22 -8.65
CA TYR A 367 14.31 -1.23 -9.65
C TYR A 367 15.30 -2.26 -9.11
N ALA A 368 16.03 -1.90 -8.04
CA ALA A 368 16.93 -2.78 -7.32
C ALA A 368 16.22 -3.75 -6.36
N ALA A 369 14.88 -3.80 -6.35
CA ALA A 369 14.15 -4.70 -5.45
C ALA A 369 14.54 -6.18 -5.63
N PHE A 370 14.75 -6.88 -4.52
CA PHE A 370 15.27 -8.25 -4.52
C PHE A 370 14.76 -9.07 -3.34
N ASP A 371 14.64 -10.37 -3.55
CA ASP A 371 14.31 -11.33 -2.49
C ASP A 371 15.56 -11.68 -1.70
N VAL A 372 15.61 -11.25 -0.44
CA VAL A 372 16.79 -11.46 0.42
C VAL A 372 17.04 -12.93 0.74
N THR A 373 16.02 -13.79 0.60
CA THR A 373 16.11 -15.21 0.97
C THR A 373 16.74 -16.06 -0.13
N LYS A 374 16.91 -15.52 -1.33
CA LYS A 374 17.51 -16.23 -2.48
C LYS A 374 19.02 -16.28 -2.45
N ASP A 375 19.66 -15.38 -1.69
CA ASP A 375 21.11 -15.33 -1.55
C ASP A 375 21.52 -15.60 -0.09
N PRO A 376 22.21 -16.71 0.20
CA PRO A 376 22.71 -17.01 1.54
C PRO A 376 23.56 -15.89 2.15
N GLN A 377 24.27 -15.09 1.34
CA GLN A 377 25.06 -13.96 1.83
C GLN A 377 24.18 -12.84 2.41
N ASN A 378 22.99 -12.63 1.84
CA ASN A 378 22.03 -11.67 2.37
C ASN A 378 21.40 -12.18 3.66
N VAL A 379 21.07 -13.47 3.72
CA VAL A 379 20.55 -14.12 4.92
C VAL A 379 21.53 -14.00 6.10
N GLU A 380 22.80 -14.34 5.89
CA GLU A 380 23.84 -14.20 6.92
C GLU A 380 24.14 -12.75 7.29
N ALA A 381 24.05 -11.84 6.32
CA ALA A 381 24.21 -10.42 6.59
C ALA A 381 23.08 -9.86 7.46
N ILE A 382 21.81 -10.21 7.19
CA ILE A 382 20.69 -9.82 8.06
C ILE A 382 20.92 -10.33 9.47
N LYS A 383 21.34 -11.58 9.63
CA LYS A 383 21.63 -12.16 10.95
C LYS A 383 22.76 -11.45 11.68
N THR A 384 23.81 -11.07 10.96
CA THR A 384 24.93 -10.27 11.47
C THR A 384 24.44 -8.90 11.93
N THR A 385 23.68 -8.19 11.09
CA THR A 385 23.11 -6.87 11.44
C THR A 385 22.18 -6.96 12.65
N VAL A 386 21.31 -7.98 12.74
CA VAL A 386 20.46 -8.21 13.91
C VAL A 386 21.30 -8.34 15.18
N ARG A 387 22.41 -9.10 15.11
CA ARG A 387 23.33 -9.23 16.26
C ARG A 387 23.95 -7.89 16.63
N GLU A 388 24.51 -7.16 15.68
CA GLU A 388 25.15 -5.86 15.91
C GLU A 388 24.18 -4.85 16.54
N ARG A 389 22.96 -4.76 16.00
CA ARG A 389 21.91 -3.88 16.51
C ARG A 389 21.46 -4.29 17.91
N LEU A 390 21.27 -5.59 18.16
CA LEU A 390 20.96 -6.09 19.50
C LEU A 390 22.10 -5.83 20.51
N THR A 391 23.35 -6.00 20.11
CA THR A 391 24.51 -5.66 20.95
C THR A 391 24.47 -4.17 21.32
N SER A 392 24.27 -3.28 20.35
CA SER A 392 24.16 -1.84 20.62
C SER A 392 22.99 -1.49 21.56
N LEU A 393 21.85 -2.17 21.43
CA LEU A 393 20.73 -2.01 22.35
C LEU A 393 21.05 -2.53 23.76
N TYR A 394 21.73 -3.67 23.86
CA TYR A 394 22.13 -4.24 25.14
C TYR A 394 23.19 -3.36 25.84
N ASP A 395 24.18 -2.86 25.10
CA ASP A 395 25.19 -1.94 25.63
C ASP A 395 24.53 -0.67 26.21
N LYS A 396 23.47 -0.19 25.56
CA LYS A 396 22.75 1.01 25.99
C LYS A 396 21.87 0.81 27.23
N TYR A 397 21.27 -0.37 27.40
CA TYR A 397 20.20 -0.59 28.38
C TYR A 397 20.47 -1.70 29.42
N TRP A 398 21.53 -2.49 29.25
CA TRP A 398 21.89 -3.64 30.12
C TRP A 398 23.40 -3.71 30.42
N ASP A 399 24.03 -2.55 30.66
CA ASP A 399 25.41 -2.43 31.15
C ASP A 399 26.45 -3.27 30.36
N GLY A 400 26.39 -3.25 29.03
CA GLY A 400 27.40 -3.91 28.19
C GLY A 400 27.27 -5.44 28.08
N ARG A 401 26.14 -6.03 28.49
CA ARG A 401 25.91 -7.48 28.32
C ARG A 401 25.79 -7.83 26.83
N LEU A 402 26.37 -8.95 26.40
CA LEU A 402 26.15 -9.43 25.03
C LEU A 402 24.79 -10.13 24.89
N PRO A 403 24.07 -9.97 23.76
CA PRO A 403 22.84 -10.70 23.51
C PRO A 403 23.13 -12.20 23.34
N GLN A 404 22.33 -13.03 24.00
CA GLN A 404 22.44 -14.49 23.86
C GLN A 404 22.13 -14.91 22.41
N ASN A 405 22.82 -15.96 21.92
CA ASN A 405 22.59 -16.50 20.57
C ASN A 405 21.12 -16.89 20.31
N ALA A 406 20.40 -17.36 21.34
CA ALA A 406 18.98 -17.68 21.22
C ALA A 406 18.11 -16.43 20.93
N VAL A 407 18.43 -15.28 21.53
CA VAL A 407 17.73 -14.00 21.28
C VAL A 407 18.02 -13.50 19.87
N VAL A 408 19.28 -13.58 19.43
CA VAL A 408 19.67 -13.21 18.06
C VAL A 408 18.94 -14.08 17.04
N ASN A 409 19.00 -15.41 17.20
CA ASN A 409 18.36 -16.35 16.29
C ASN A 409 16.84 -16.18 16.27
N SER A 410 16.19 -16.06 17.43
CA SER A 410 14.72 -15.89 17.49
C SER A 410 14.25 -14.55 16.93
N THR A 411 15.08 -13.49 16.97
CA THR A 411 14.78 -12.20 16.35
C THR A 411 14.96 -12.28 14.84
N PHE A 412 16.06 -12.87 14.38
CA PHE A 412 16.32 -13.13 12.97
C PHE A 412 15.21 -13.98 12.32
N TYR A 413 14.85 -15.13 12.90
CA TYR A 413 13.81 -15.99 12.36
C TYR A 413 12.44 -15.31 12.35
N ALA A 414 12.10 -14.58 13.42
CA ALA A 414 10.87 -13.81 13.43
C ALA A 414 10.84 -12.75 12.33
N LEU A 415 11.98 -12.11 12.02
CA LEU A 415 12.08 -11.11 10.97
C LEU A 415 11.86 -11.72 9.59
N ILE A 416 12.64 -12.74 9.22
CA ILE A 416 12.59 -13.34 7.88
C ILE A 416 11.27 -14.06 7.60
N GLU A 417 10.58 -14.51 8.66
CA GLU A 417 9.26 -15.12 8.55
C GLU A 417 8.11 -14.09 8.59
N GLY A 418 8.42 -12.79 8.75
CA GLY A 418 7.41 -11.71 8.85
C GLY A 418 6.64 -11.65 10.17
N ARG A 419 7.06 -12.42 11.19
CA ARG A 419 6.41 -12.53 12.50
C ARG A 419 6.90 -11.49 13.52
N LEU A 420 7.92 -10.70 13.17
CA LEU A 420 8.54 -9.76 14.09
C LEU A 420 7.70 -8.49 14.19
N ASN A 421 7.11 -8.27 15.36
CA ASN A 421 6.68 -6.94 15.78
C ASN A 421 7.89 -6.19 16.36
N GLY A 422 8.56 -5.38 15.54
CA GLY A 422 9.76 -4.67 15.95
C GLY A 422 9.50 -3.61 17.03
N ALA A 423 8.35 -2.91 16.98
CA ALA A 423 7.94 -1.93 18.00
C ALA A 423 7.62 -2.60 19.34
N GLY A 424 6.87 -3.70 19.32
CA GLY A 424 6.52 -4.50 20.50
C GLY A 424 7.73 -5.14 21.18
N ARG A 425 8.78 -5.54 20.44
CA ARG A 425 9.97 -6.15 21.07
C ARG A 425 10.90 -5.14 21.72
N VAL A 426 11.09 -3.95 21.14
CA VAL A 426 11.92 -2.91 21.77
C VAL A 426 11.22 -2.35 23.02
N SER A 427 9.91 -2.13 22.96
CA SER A 427 9.10 -1.69 24.11
C SER A 427 9.01 -2.77 25.21
N HIS A 428 8.87 -4.05 24.87
CA HIS A 428 8.86 -5.12 25.86
C HIS A 428 10.24 -5.40 26.46
N ALA A 429 11.31 -5.30 25.67
CA ALA A 429 12.68 -5.33 26.18
C ALA A 429 12.93 -4.12 27.10
N TRP A 430 12.48 -2.91 26.73
CA TRP A 430 12.58 -1.72 27.56
C TRP A 430 11.76 -1.83 28.87
N ALA A 431 10.54 -2.36 28.80
CA ALA A 431 9.71 -2.64 29.98
C ALA A 431 10.35 -3.69 30.90
N MET A 432 11.01 -4.71 30.33
CA MET A 432 11.79 -5.70 31.10
C MET A 432 13.07 -5.10 31.71
N ALA A 433 13.74 -4.15 31.04
CA ALA A 433 14.88 -3.42 31.61
C ALA A 433 14.45 -2.54 32.80
N GLN A 434 13.30 -1.88 32.71
CA GLN A 434 12.76 -1.05 33.78
C GLN A 434 12.29 -1.87 34.98
N SER A 435 11.67 -3.03 34.75
CA SER A 435 11.26 -3.93 35.83
C SER A 435 12.42 -4.70 36.47
N ALA A 436 13.54 -4.89 35.75
CA ALA A 436 14.80 -5.38 36.34
C ALA A 436 15.56 -4.32 37.17
N ASN A 437 15.19 -3.04 37.03
CA ASN A 437 15.68 -1.92 37.86
C ASN A 437 14.77 -1.63 39.06
N ILE A 438 13.76 -2.47 39.34
CA ILE A 438 13.12 -2.52 40.65
C ILE A 438 14.03 -3.32 41.57
N VAL A 439 14.88 -2.55 42.25
CA VAL A 439 15.69 -2.85 43.43
C VAL A 439 15.13 -4.03 44.24
N TRP A 440 15.97 -5.06 44.43
CA TRP A 440 15.98 -5.85 45.67
C TRP A 440 16.65 -5.05 46.77
#